data_AF-A0A3C1DN56-F1
#
_entry.id   AF-A0A3C1DN56-F1
#
_cell.length_a   1.000
_cell.length_b   1.000
_cell.length_c   1.000
_cell.angle_alpha   90.00
_cell.angle_beta   90.00
_cell.angle_gamma   90.00
#
_symmetry.space_group_name_H-M   'P 1'
#
loop_
_entity.id
_entity.type
_entity.pdbx_description
1 polymer ?
#
loop_
_entity_poly.entity_id
_entity_poly.type
_entity_poly.pdbx_seq_one_letter_code
_entity_poly.pdbx_strand_id
1 'polypeptide(L)'
;MGLVLPAALSERLDCLVALAEKQGERTNRREVVAALLLAAAPSGAVVSELIREFRRAQVRDALVGDPSDEVFKVERRKPGPRPRSDGGR
;
A
#
# COMPACT_ATOMS: atom_id res chain seq x y z
N MET A 1 -6.13 10.63 -16.56
CA MET A 1 -5.12 11.29 -15.71
C MET A 1 -3.81 10.57 -15.94
N GLY A 2 -2.76 11.27 -16.39
CA GLY A 2 -1.43 10.71 -16.64
C GLY A 2 -0.55 10.78 -15.39
N LEU A 3 -1.02 10.23 -14.27
CA LEU A 3 -0.28 10.21 -13.00
C LEU A 3 0.27 8.81 -12.77
N VAL A 4 1.59 8.69 -12.62
CA VAL A 4 2.24 7.44 -12.23
C VAL A 4 2.35 7.40 -10.72
N LEU A 5 1.67 6.45 -10.10
CA LEU A 5 1.70 6.20 -8.67
C LEU A 5 2.50 4.93 -8.38
N PRO A 6 3.17 4.83 -7.22
CA PRO A 6 3.63 3.54 -6.70
C PRO A 6 2.50 2.51 -6.71
N ALA A 7 2.83 1.24 -6.99
CA ALA A 7 1.84 0.16 -7.14
C ALA A 7 0.88 0.06 -5.94
N ALA A 8 1.42 0.08 -4.72
CA ALA A 8 0.63 0.00 -3.50
C ALA A 8 -0.41 1.15 -3.35
N LEU A 9 -0.11 2.35 -3.84
CA LEU A 9 -1.07 3.46 -3.83
C LEU A 9 -2.07 3.37 -4.97
N SER A 10 -1.71 2.70 -6.06
CA SER A 10 -2.67 2.37 -7.10
C SER A 10 -3.70 1.36 -6.61
N GLU A 11 -3.25 0.31 -5.92
CA GLU A 11 -4.12 -0.69 -5.29
C GLU A 11 -5.00 -0.05 -4.20
N ARG A 12 -4.41 0.79 -3.34
CA ARG A 12 -5.18 1.59 -2.37
C ARG A 12 -6.32 2.36 -3.02
N LEU A 13 -6.06 3.02 -4.14
CA LEU A 13 -7.06 3.81 -4.85
C LEU A 13 -8.17 2.93 -5.43
N ASP A 14 -7.85 1.74 -5.93
CA ASP A 14 -8.85 0.76 -6.38
C ASP A 14 -9.72 0.28 -5.20
N CYS A 15 -9.12 0.03 -4.03
CA CYS A 15 -9.87 -0.29 -2.82
C CYS A 15 -10.83 0.83 -2.42
N LEU A 16 -10.40 2.09 -2.48
CA LEU A 16 -11.26 3.24 -2.16
C LEU A 16 -12.44 3.36 -3.14
N VAL A 17 -12.22 3.12 -4.43
CA VAL A 17 -13.31 3.05 -5.42
C VAL A 17 -14.29 1.95 -5.04
N ALA A 18 -13.82 0.74 -4.78
CA ALA A 18 -14.67 -0.39 -4.40
C ALA A 18 -15.45 -0.12 -3.09
N LEU A 19 -14.86 0.59 -2.14
CA LEU A 19 -15.55 0.99 -0.90
C LEU A 19 -16.66 2.00 -1.17
N ALA A 20 -16.44 2.98 -2.04
CA ALA A 20 -17.48 3.93 -2.45
C ALA A 20 -18.62 3.22 -3.21
N GLU A 21 -18.28 2.31 -4.13
CA GLU A 21 -19.25 1.51 -4.87
C GLU A 21 -20.12 0.64 -3.96
N LYS A 22 -19.55 0.06 -2.89
CA LYS A 22 -20.31 -0.68 -1.87
C LYS A 22 -21.33 0.18 -1.13
N GLN A 23 -21.15 1.49 -1.08
CA GLN A 23 -22.11 2.44 -0.51
C GLN A 23 -23.13 2.95 -1.54
N GLY A 24 -23.09 2.45 -2.78
CA GLY A 24 -24.02 2.81 -3.85
C GLY A 24 -23.52 3.91 -4.78
N GLU A 25 -22.31 4.43 -4.57
CA GLU A 25 -21.75 5.47 -5.44
C GLU A 25 -21.24 4.91 -6.77
N ARG A 26 -21.60 5.55 -7.88
CA ARG A 26 -21.06 5.22 -9.21
C ARG A 26 -19.85 6.10 -9.49
N THR A 27 -18.67 5.65 -9.08
CA THR A 27 -17.46 6.47 -9.17
C THR A 27 -16.32 5.79 -9.94
N ASN A 28 -15.18 6.49 -10.04
CA ASN A 28 -13.97 5.97 -10.65
C ASN A 28 -12.75 6.58 -9.96
N ARG A 29 -11.56 6.03 -10.24
CA ARG A 29 -10.28 6.49 -9.67
C ARG A 29 -10.05 8.00 -9.79
N ARG A 30 -10.44 8.62 -10.93
CA ARG A 30 -10.20 10.05 -11.17
C ARG A 30 -11.08 10.90 -10.25
N GLU A 31 -12.33 10.50 -10.10
CA GLU A 31 -13.29 11.19 -9.25
C GLU A 31 -12.93 11.04 -7.77
N VAL A 32 -12.52 9.84 -7.32
CA VAL A 32 -12.03 9.63 -5.95
C VAL A 32 -10.81 10.52 -5.66
N VAL A 33 -9.84 10.59 -6.57
CA VAL A 33 -8.68 11.50 -6.41
C VAL A 33 -9.13 12.97 -6.36
N ALA A 34 -10.04 13.38 -7.24
CA ALA A 34 -10.55 14.74 -7.26
C ALA A 34 -11.29 15.09 -5.96
N ALA A 35 -12.09 14.17 -5.42
CA ALA A 35 -12.80 14.33 -4.16
C ALA A 35 -11.82 14.46 -2.97
N LEU A 36 -10.77 13.63 -2.91
CA LEU A 36 -9.73 13.72 -1.89
C LEU A 36 -8.95 15.04 -1.96
N LEU A 37 -8.62 15.50 -3.17
CA LEU A 37 -7.95 16.78 -3.37
C LEU A 37 -8.84 17.96 -2.99
N LEU A 38 -10.14 17.90 -3.30
CA LEU A 38 -11.12 18.92 -2.93
C LEU A 38 -11.33 18.99 -1.40
N ALA A 39 -11.29 17.84 -0.72
CA ALA A 39 -11.43 17.75 0.73
C ALA A 39 -10.18 18.20 1.50
N ALA A 40 -9.01 18.20 0.86
CA ALA A 40 -7.76 18.61 1.51
C ALA A 40 -7.76 20.11 1.85
N ALA A 41 -7.31 20.45 3.05
CA ALA A 41 -7.22 21.85 3.48
C ALA A 41 -6.22 22.63 2.60
N PRO A 42 -6.60 23.80 2.03
CA PRO A 42 -5.72 24.59 1.15
C PRO A 42 -4.71 25.40 1.98
N SER A 43 -3.76 24.72 2.64
CA SER A 43 -2.71 25.31 3.46
C SER A 43 -1.34 24.81 3.04
N GLY A 44 -0.43 25.74 2.74
CA GLY A 44 0.95 25.39 2.37
C GLY A 44 1.71 24.65 3.48
N ALA A 45 1.42 24.96 4.75
CA ALA A 45 2.02 24.26 5.88
C ALA A 45 1.56 22.79 5.93
N VAL A 46 0.25 22.55 5.78
CA VAL A 46 -0.34 21.20 5.76
C VAL A 46 0.18 20.40 4.57
N VAL A 47 0.21 20.99 3.38
CA VAL A 47 0.74 20.31 2.18
C VAL A 47 2.21 19.93 2.35
N SER A 48 3.03 20.83 2.92
CA SER A 48 4.45 20.56 3.20
C SER A 48 4.63 19.40 4.18
N GLU A 49 3.79 19.33 5.21
CA GLU A 49 3.78 18.22 6.17
C GLU A 49 3.39 16.89 5.53
N LEU A 50 2.29 16.87 4.76
CA LEU A 50 1.84 15.67 4.03
C LEU A 50 2.93 15.13 3.07
N ILE A 51 3.68 16.01 2.40
CA ILE A 51 4.80 15.59 1.53
C ILE A 51 5.93 14.97 2.36
N ARG A 52 6.26 15.55 3.53
CA ARG A 52 7.32 15.01 4.40
C ARG A 52 6.94 13.65 4.97
N GLU A 53 5.67 13.48 5.34
CA GLU A 53 5.12 12.21 5.81
C GLU A 53 5.15 11.16 4.70
N PHE A 54 4.66 11.50 3.50
CA PHE A 54 4.69 10.62 2.34
C PHE A 54 6.11 10.09 2.03
N ARG A 55 7.13 10.95 2.12
CA ARG A 55 8.54 10.56 1.89
C ARG A 55 9.09 9.55 2.90
N ARG A 56 8.44 9.41 4.07
CA ARG A 56 8.82 8.47 5.14
C ARG A 56 7.89 7.26 5.20
N ALA A 57 6.77 7.29 4.48
CA ALA A 57 5.79 6.22 4.47
C ALA A 57 6.36 4.93 3.89
N GLN A 58 5.82 3.81 4.37
CA GLN A 58 6.13 2.46 3.94
C GLN A 58 4.93 1.85 3.21
N VAL A 59 5.16 0.76 2.47
CA VAL A 59 4.10 0.07 1.70
C VAL A 59 2.91 -0.31 2.59
N ARG A 60 3.15 -0.73 3.84
CA ARG A 60 2.10 -1.07 4.81
C ARG A 60 1.13 0.08 5.09
N ASP A 61 1.59 1.33 4.96
CA ASP A 61 0.76 2.52 5.22
C ASP A 61 -0.23 2.78 4.08
N ALA A 62 -0.06 2.10 2.94
CA ALA A 62 -0.94 2.17 1.78
C ALA A 62 -2.02 1.07 1.76
N LEU A 63 -1.93 0.04 2.61
CA LEU A 63 -2.91 -1.04 2.62
C LEU A 63 -4.25 -0.57 3.20
N VAL A 64 -5.36 -1.04 2.62
CA VAL A 64 -6.73 -0.72 3.05
C VAL A 64 -7.36 -1.97 3.61
N GLY A 65 -7.51 -2.02 4.94
CA GLY A 65 -7.97 -3.21 5.68
C GLY A 65 -7.22 -3.34 6.99
N ASP A 66 -7.57 -4.34 7.80
CA ASP A 66 -6.80 -4.67 8.99
C ASP A 66 -5.50 -5.39 8.56
N PRO A 67 -4.30 -4.84 8.82
CA PRO A 67 -3.04 -5.49 8.46
C PRO A 67 -2.84 -6.84 9.18
N SER A 68 -3.69 -7.17 10.15
CA SER A 68 -3.68 -8.49 10.81
C SER A 68 -4.30 -9.62 9.98
N ASP A 69 -5.09 -9.33 8.93
CA ASP A 69 -5.68 -10.36 8.06
C ASP A 69 -4.70 -10.87 6.99
N GLU A 70 -3.65 -10.11 6.68
CA GLU A 70 -2.60 -10.49 5.70
C GLU A 70 -1.34 -11.00 6.41
N VAL A 71 -1.47 -12.07 7.19
CA VAL A 71 -0.31 -12.80 7.70
C VAL A 71 0.37 -13.53 6.54
N PHE A 72 1.41 -12.93 5.97
CA PHE A 72 2.38 -13.66 5.15
C PHE A 72 3.00 -14.78 6.00
N LYS A 73 2.48 -16.01 5.87
CA LYS A 73 3.16 -17.21 6.37
C LYS A 73 4.42 -17.40 5.53
N VAL A 74 5.52 -16.82 5.97
CA VAL A 74 6.84 -17.17 5.47
C VAL A 74 7.05 -18.64 5.83
N GLU A 75 6.83 -19.53 4.87
CA GLU A 75 7.22 -20.93 5.02
C GLU A 75 8.73 -20.94 5.26
N ARG A 76 9.14 -21.25 6.50
CA ARG A 76 10.54 -21.48 6.84
C ARG A 76 10.99 -22.69 6.04
N ARG A 77 11.59 -22.47 4.87
CA ARG A 77 12.30 -23.53 4.14
C ARG A 77 13.33 -24.12 5.08
N LYS A 78 13.24 -25.43 5.32
CA LYS A 78 14.22 -26.15 6.13
C LYS A 78 15.60 -25.96 5.48
N PRO A 79 16.66 -25.75 6.28
CA PRO A 79 18.02 -25.77 5.76
C PRO A 79 18.21 -27.04 4.93
N GLY A 80 18.75 -26.88 3.71
CA GLY A 80 19.03 -28.02 2.84
C GLY A 80 19.93 -29.04 3.54
N PRO A 81 19.92 -30.32 3.10
CA PRO A 81 20.78 -31.35 3.67
C PRO A 81 22.23 -30.87 3.70
N ARG A 82 22.82 -30.76 4.89
CA ARG A 82 24.22 -30.38 5.02
C ARG A 82 25.05 -31.56 4.50
N PRO A 83 25.87 -31.40 3.45
CA PRO A 83 26.77 -32.46 3.04
C PRO A 83 27.66 -32.79 4.24
N ARG A 84 27.68 -34.08 4.60
CA ARG A 84 28.64 -34.56 5.59
C ARG A 84 30.02 -34.33 4.97
N SER A 85 30.85 -33.52 5.63
CA SER A 85 32.27 -33.54 5.34
C SER A 85 32.74 -34.94 5.67
N ASP A 86 33.04 -35.75 4.64
CA ASP A 86 33.84 -36.96 4.82
C ASP A 86 35.24 -36.49 5.23
N GLY A 87 35.42 -36.39 6.54
CA GLY A 87 36.72 -36.34 7.16
C GLY A 87 37.19 -37.76 7.34
N GLY A 88 38.27 -38.15 6.66
CA GLY A 88 39.07 -39.28 7.11
C GLY A 88 39.84 -40.05 6.05
N ARG A 89 41.12 -39.66 5.94
CA ARG A 89 42.32 -40.48 5.69
C ARG A 89 42.55 -41.08 4.31
#